data_AF-A0A949IQ05-F1
#
_entry.id   AF-A0A949IQ05-F1
#
_cell.length_a   1.000
_cell.length_b   1.000
_cell.length_c   1.000
_cell.angle_alpha   90.00
_cell.angle_beta   90.00
_cell.angle_gamma   90.00
#
_symmetry.space_group_name_H-M   'P 1'
#
loop_
_entity.id
_entity.type
_entity.pdbx_description
1 polymer ?
#
loop_
_entity_poly.entity_id
_entity_poly.type
_entity_poly.pdbx_seq_one_letter_code
_entity_poly.pdbx_strand_id
1 'polypeptide(L)'
;MSDNYFATTSGTATAAPTMPSPATEQAGAGHYGTSNFATAALPALTIEDAPPSTSSPAQDLQTYLDIARHSQHAAVMENALNMALRTQRAMIASTLSNTMPTALKIKSCEIPLLKLFLEFGSHSPQWRALIVSMLADNVETGSGHLTVNRAKQALKELAKRAGAKMLADELRAESNERRLAAITMLGWLKHERAIEPLVAAYDQAGDREKEEIRNTLETHYRPKLAYHFRWRHQAPATIDCALLALLEPA
;
A
#
# COMPACT_ATOMS: atom_id res chain seq x y z
N MET A 1 -35.41 -32.48 44.03
CA MET A 1 -34.91 -33.51 44.96
C MET A 1 -34.37 -34.63 44.09
N SER A 2 -33.05 -34.61 43.92
CA SER A 2 -32.28 -35.63 43.22
C SER A 2 -31.79 -36.63 44.25
N ASP A 3 -31.93 -37.92 43.93
CA ASP A 3 -31.29 -39.12 44.50
C ASP A 3 -32.13 -40.29 43.89
N ASN A 4 -31.62 -41.42 43.39
CA ASN A 4 -30.46 -42.17 43.85
C ASN A 4 -30.25 -43.47 43.00
N TYR A 5 -29.08 -44.14 43.18
CA TYR A 5 -28.70 -45.57 42.94
C TYR A 5 -28.04 -46.00 41.60
N PHE A 6 -26.72 -46.33 41.60
CA PHE A 6 -26.03 -47.63 41.88
C PHE A 6 -26.17 -48.65 40.70
N ALA A 7 -25.18 -49.43 40.21
CA ALA A 7 -23.81 -49.80 40.58
C ALA A 7 -23.12 -50.59 39.41
N THR A 8 -21.77 -50.60 39.37
CA THR A 8 -20.78 -51.70 39.06
C THR A 8 -21.14 -52.89 38.11
N THR A 9 -20.27 -53.47 37.27
CA THR A 9 -18.85 -53.95 37.43
C THR A 9 -18.31 -54.59 36.12
N SER A 10 -16.97 -54.60 35.94
CA SER A 10 -16.08 -55.59 35.24
C SER A 10 -16.41 -56.07 33.81
N GLY A 11 -15.54 -56.11 32.80
CA GLY A 11 -14.07 -56.26 32.73
C GLY A 11 -13.74 -57.58 32.00
N THR A 12 -13.09 -57.54 30.83
CA THR A 12 -12.22 -58.62 30.29
C THR A 12 -11.46 -58.16 29.03
N ALA A 13 -10.23 -58.66 28.91
CA ALA A 13 -9.16 -58.37 27.95
C ALA A 13 -9.48 -58.68 26.48
N THR A 14 -8.62 -58.23 25.54
CA THR A 14 -7.83 -59.12 24.63
C THR A 14 -6.93 -58.33 23.65
N ALA A 15 -5.65 -58.72 23.64
CA ALA A 15 -4.63 -58.73 22.57
C ALA A 15 -4.23 -57.46 21.79
N ALA A 16 -2.92 -57.17 21.87
CA ALA A 16 -2.14 -56.52 20.81
C ALA A 16 -1.88 -57.51 19.65
N PRO A 17 -1.68 -56.98 18.43
CA PRO A 17 -0.46 -57.37 17.71
C PRO A 17 0.20 -56.22 16.92
N THR A 18 1.53 -56.19 17.02
CA THR A 18 2.49 -56.22 15.89
C THR A 18 2.50 -55.08 14.88
N MET A 19 3.62 -54.34 14.92
CA MET A 19 4.14 -53.44 13.88
C MET A 19 4.19 -54.09 12.49
N PRO A 20 4.02 -53.28 11.44
CA PRO A 20 5.06 -53.27 10.41
C PRO A 20 5.42 -51.84 9.95
N SER A 21 6.71 -51.57 9.88
CA SER A 21 7.31 -50.64 8.89
C SER A 21 7.59 -51.50 7.63
N PRO A 22 7.49 -51.02 6.36
CA PRO A 22 8.30 -49.91 5.86
C PRO A 22 7.70 -49.07 4.68
N ALA A 23 8.46 -48.02 4.31
CA ALA A 23 8.63 -47.41 2.98
C ALA A 23 7.48 -46.62 2.28
N THR A 24 7.78 -45.32 2.11
CA THR A 24 7.73 -44.53 0.85
C THR A 24 6.48 -44.60 -0.04
N GLU A 25 5.70 -43.51 -0.10
CA GLU A 25 5.31 -42.87 -1.37
C GLU A 25 4.65 -41.51 -1.19
N GLN A 26 4.72 -40.73 -2.27
CA GLN A 26 4.43 -39.31 -2.42
C GLN A 26 2.93 -38.98 -2.53
N ALA A 27 2.63 -37.70 -2.31
CA ALA A 27 1.55 -36.85 -2.87
C ALA A 27 0.85 -36.08 -1.74
N GLY A 28 0.60 -34.78 -1.79
CA GLY A 28 0.80 -33.77 -2.83
C GLY A 28 0.10 -32.52 -2.29
N ALA A 29 0.86 -31.50 -1.90
CA ALA A 29 0.31 -30.19 -1.58
C ALA A 29 0.52 -29.29 -2.81
N GLY A 30 -0.60 -28.97 -3.45
CA GLY A 30 -0.67 -28.23 -4.71
C GLY A 30 0.02 -26.87 -4.62
N HIS A 31 1.01 -26.71 -5.49
CA HIS A 31 1.50 -25.43 -5.98
C HIS A 31 0.49 -24.85 -6.98
N TYR A 32 0.03 -23.63 -6.73
CA TYR A 32 -0.35 -22.64 -7.75
C TYR A 32 0.35 -21.35 -7.31
N GLY A 33 1.20 -20.67 -8.06
CA GLY A 33 1.49 -20.68 -9.48
C GLY A 33 1.95 -19.27 -9.82
N THR A 34 3.19 -18.92 -9.43
CA THR A 34 3.82 -17.66 -9.85
C THR A 34 4.37 -17.84 -11.26
N SER A 35 3.78 -17.15 -12.22
CA SER A 35 4.20 -17.13 -13.62
C SER A 35 5.55 -16.43 -13.77
N ASN A 36 6.52 -17.18 -14.28
CA ASN A 36 7.80 -16.70 -14.78
C ASN A 36 7.60 -15.74 -15.97
N PHE A 37 8.16 -14.53 -15.86
CA PHE A 37 8.67 -13.81 -17.03
C PHE A 37 10.20 -13.83 -16.95
N ALA A 38 10.80 -14.70 -17.76
CA ALA A 38 12.21 -14.63 -18.07
C ALA A 38 12.45 -13.45 -19.00
N THR A 39 13.26 -12.48 -18.59
CA THR A 39 13.88 -11.51 -19.49
C THR A 39 15.28 -11.19 -18.96
N ALA A 40 16.26 -11.60 -19.76
CA ALA A 40 17.66 -11.18 -19.85
C ALA A 40 18.36 -10.57 -18.61
N ALA A 41 19.41 -11.27 -18.19
CA ALA A 41 20.37 -10.86 -17.18
C ALA A 41 20.99 -9.47 -17.43
N LEU A 42 20.77 -8.58 -16.47
CA LEU A 42 21.63 -7.43 -16.14
C LEU A 42 21.87 -7.47 -14.62
N PRO A 43 23.04 -7.06 -14.13
CA PRO A 43 23.48 -7.38 -12.78
C PRO A 43 22.53 -6.74 -11.77
N ALA A 44 21.92 -7.59 -10.95
CA ALA A 44 21.27 -7.17 -9.73
C ALA A 44 22.29 -6.38 -8.91
N LEU A 45 22.03 -5.09 -8.68
CA LEU A 45 22.57 -4.40 -7.52
C LEU A 45 21.88 -5.01 -6.30
N THR A 46 22.34 -6.19 -5.91
CA THR A 46 22.05 -6.79 -4.61
C THR A 46 22.64 -5.86 -3.57
N ILE A 47 21.76 -5.13 -2.89
CA ILE A 47 22.04 -4.56 -1.56
C ILE A 47 22.07 -5.74 -0.57
N GLU A 48 22.97 -6.71 -0.81
CA GLU A 48 23.36 -7.73 0.18
C GLU A 48 24.75 -7.39 0.76
N ASP A 49 25.52 -6.51 0.12
CA ASP A 49 26.71 -5.92 0.71
C ASP A 49 26.33 -4.65 1.50
N ALA A 50 25.65 -4.87 2.62
CA ALA A 50 25.62 -3.89 3.69
C ALA A 50 27.06 -3.59 4.15
N PRO A 51 27.46 -2.33 4.38
CA PRO A 51 28.75 -2.07 5.00
C PRO A 51 28.80 -2.76 6.38
N PRO A 52 29.94 -3.39 6.75
CA PRO A 52 30.05 -4.16 7.97
C PRO A 52 29.93 -3.28 9.22
N SER A 53 28.83 -3.47 9.96
CA SER A 53 28.72 -3.56 11.43
C SER A 53 29.69 -2.76 12.33
N THR A 54 29.96 -1.49 12.00
CA THR A 54 30.74 -0.57 12.87
C THR A 54 30.19 0.87 12.92
N SER A 55 29.21 1.22 12.07
CA SER A 55 28.55 2.51 12.05
C SER A 55 27.44 2.61 13.10
N SER A 56 27.26 3.80 13.67
CA SER A 56 26.13 4.06 14.57
C SER A 56 24.80 4.05 13.80
N PRO A 57 23.66 3.68 14.43
CA PRO A 57 22.35 3.69 13.75
C PRO A 57 21.97 5.04 13.11
N ALA A 58 22.48 6.14 13.66
CA ALA A 58 22.30 7.48 13.10
C ALA A 58 23.08 7.69 11.79
N GLN A 59 24.29 7.13 11.69
CA GLN A 59 25.08 7.15 10.46
C GLN A 59 24.42 6.29 9.38
N ASP A 60 23.94 5.10 9.74
CA ASP A 60 23.24 4.22 8.80
C ASP A 60 21.98 4.89 8.23
N LEU A 61 21.18 5.51 9.10
CA LEU A 61 20.01 6.29 8.69
C LEU A 61 20.41 7.37 7.67
N GLN A 62 21.46 8.14 7.95
CA GLN A 62 21.92 9.18 7.06
C GLN A 62 22.39 8.61 5.72
N THR A 63 23.14 7.51 5.73
CA THR A 63 23.58 6.82 4.51
C THR A 63 22.39 6.38 3.67
N TYR A 64 21.36 5.78 4.27
CA TYR A 64 20.16 5.36 3.52
C TYR A 64 19.39 6.56 2.95
N LEU A 65 19.27 7.65 3.72
CA LEU A 65 18.63 8.88 3.23
C LEU A 65 19.41 9.51 2.07
N ASP A 66 20.74 9.47 2.12
CA ASP A 66 21.58 10.01 1.05
C ASP A 66 21.52 9.13 -0.20
N ILE A 67 21.55 7.81 -0.06
CA ILE A 67 21.31 6.89 -1.18
C ILE A 67 19.94 7.16 -1.81
N ALA A 68 18.90 7.27 -0.98
CA ALA A 68 17.54 7.58 -1.45
C ALA A 68 17.53 8.89 -2.26
N ARG A 69 18.03 10.00 -1.69
CA ARG A 69 18.02 11.32 -2.35
C ARG A 69 18.71 11.36 -3.70
N HIS A 70 19.79 10.61 -3.90
CA HIS A 70 20.56 10.63 -5.14
C HIS A 70 20.14 9.56 -6.15
N SER A 71 19.34 8.58 -5.72
CA SER A 71 18.88 7.50 -6.60
C SER A 71 17.79 7.95 -7.58
N GLN A 72 17.89 7.48 -8.82
CA GLN A 72 16.87 7.65 -9.86
C GLN A 72 16.13 6.34 -10.19
N HIS A 73 16.64 5.22 -9.68
CA HIS A 73 16.08 3.89 -9.90
C HIS A 73 15.05 3.56 -8.82
N ALA A 74 13.82 3.26 -9.24
CA ALA A 74 12.69 3.02 -8.33
C ALA A 74 12.99 1.95 -7.26
N ALA A 75 13.60 0.82 -7.63
CA ALA A 75 13.95 -0.24 -6.69
C ALA A 75 14.96 0.22 -5.62
N VAL A 76 15.94 1.04 -6.01
CA VAL A 76 16.95 1.57 -5.06
C VAL A 76 16.30 2.61 -4.14
N MET A 77 15.45 3.48 -4.69
CA MET A 77 14.68 4.46 -3.93
C MET A 77 13.83 3.76 -2.86
N GLU A 78 13.05 2.74 -3.25
CA GLU A 78 12.19 1.98 -2.36
C GLU A 78 12.98 1.26 -1.27
N ASN A 79 14.03 0.54 -1.64
CA ASN A 79 14.85 -0.19 -0.68
C ASN A 79 15.55 0.74 0.32
N ALA A 80 16.16 1.81 -0.17
CA ALA A 80 16.84 2.80 0.67
C ALA A 80 15.86 3.49 1.62
N LEU A 81 14.68 3.90 1.13
CA LEU A 81 13.65 4.48 2.00
C LEU A 81 13.14 3.48 3.03
N ASN A 82 12.89 2.23 2.64
CA ASN A 82 12.45 1.20 3.58
C ASN A 82 13.49 0.94 4.67
N MET A 83 14.78 0.92 4.34
CA MET A 83 15.85 0.83 5.33
C MET A 83 15.87 2.06 6.24
N ALA A 84 15.81 3.27 5.69
CA ALA A 84 15.76 4.51 6.45
C ALA A 84 14.58 4.53 7.44
N LEU A 85 13.37 4.14 7.01
CA LEU A 85 12.17 4.11 7.84
C LEU A 85 12.30 3.09 8.99
N ARG A 86 12.85 1.90 8.73
CA ARG A 86 13.09 0.87 9.76
C ARG A 86 14.12 1.36 10.78
N THR A 87 15.24 1.92 10.33
CA THR A 87 16.30 2.45 11.21
C THR A 87 15.78 3.61 12.05
N GLN A 88 15.07 4.57 11.44
CA GLN A 88 14.46 5.69 12.14
C GLN A 88 13.49 5.21 13.24
N ARG A 89 12.67 4.21 12.95
CA ARG A 89 11.71 3.64 13.91
C ARG A 89 12.42 2.93 15.05
N ALA A 90 13.46 2.14 14.76
CA ALA A 90 14.25 1.44 15.77
C ALA A 90 14.97 2.43 16.71
N MET A 91 15.55 3.49 16.15
CA MET A 91 16.20 4.56 16.92
C MET A 91 15.21 5.29 17.84
N ILE A 92 14.01 5.62 17.36
CA ILE A 92 13.02 6.27 18.23
C ILE A 92 12.59 5.30 19.31
N ALA A 93 12.27 4.05 18.96
CA ALA A 93 11.79 3.04 19.91
C ALA A 93 12.77 2.79 21.06
N SER A 94 14.09 2.82 20.80
CA SER A 94 15.11 2.64 21.85
C SER A 94 15.21 3.82 22.83
N THR A 95 14.75 5.01 22.44
CA THR A 95 14.74 6.21 23.29
C THR A 95 13.46 6.38 24.10
N LEU A 96 12.40 5.63 23.78
CA LEU A 96 11.11 5.80 24.43
C LEU A 96 11.08 5.12 25.82
N SER A 97 10.57 5.84 26.82
CA SER A 97 10.38 5.28 28.16
C SER A 97 9.37 4.13 28.16
N ASN A 98 9.68 3.07 28.91
CA ASN A 98 8.75 1.96 29.13
C ASN A 98 7.45 2.39 29.82
N THR A 99 7.50 3.44 30.65
CA THR A 99 6.33 3.98 31.37
C THR A 99 5.42 4.86 30.51
N MET A 100 5.81 5.16 29.28
CA MET A 100 5.02 6.00 28.37
C MET A 100 3.76 5.24 27.89
N PRO A 101 2.59 5.91 27.85
CA PRO A 101 1.38 5.31 27.30
C PRO A 101 1.56 4.86 25.83
N THR A 102 1.01 3.70 25.48
CA THR A 102 1.17 3.09 24.15
C THR A 102 0.78 4.02 23.00
N ALA A 103 -0.34 4.74 23.13
CA ALA A 103 -0.78 5.70 22.12
C ALA A 103 0.24 6.83 21.88
N LEU A 104 0.91 7.28 22.95
CA LEU A 104 1.94 8.32 22.86
C LEU A 104 3.22 7.76 22.23
N LYS A 105 3.61 6.52 22.54
CA LYS A 105 4.74 5.83 21.90
C LYS A 105 4.54 5.73 20.38
N ILE A 106 3.35 5.28 19.95
CA ILE A 106 3.00 5.17 18.52
C ILE A 106 3.13 6.53 17.85
N LYS A 107 2.53 7.57 18.43
CA LYS A 107 2.57 8.93 17.89
C LYS A 107 4.01 9.46 17.78
N SER A 108 4.85 9.23 18.79
CA SER A 108 6.26 9.63 18.79
C SER A 108 7.07 8.94 17.69
N CYS A 109 6.80 7.65 17.42
CA CYS A 109 7.42 6.92 16.31
C CYS A 109 6.93 7.41 14.94
N GLU A 110 5.64 7.71 14.79
CA GLU A 110 5.05 8.03 13.49
C GLU A 110 5.31 9.46 13.02
N ILE A 111 5.53 10.42 13.92
CA ILE A 111 5.75 11.82 13.54
C ILE A 111 6.98 11.97 12.63
N PRO A 112 8.17 11.42 12.96
CA PRO A 112 9.34 11.51 12.09
C PRO A 112 9.17 10.76 10.78
N LEU A 113 8.54 9.57 10.81
CA LEU A 113 8.27 8.79 9.60
C LEU A 113 7.35 9.57 8.64
N LEU A 114 6.29 10.21 9.15
CA LEU A 114 5.43 11.06 8.34
C LEU A 114 6.23 12.19 7.68
N LYS A 115 7.16 12.83 8.40
CA LYS A 115 7.98 13.91 7.82
C LYS A 115 8.80 13.39 6.64
N LEU A 116 9.40 12.21 6.73
CA LEU A 116 10.14 11.59 5.63
C LEU A 116 9.23 11.30 4.43
N PHE A 117 8.05 10.69 4.65
CA PHE A 117 7.09 10.46 3.56
C PHE A 117 6.71 11.76 2.84
N LEU A 118 6.48 12.83 3.60
CA LEU A 118 6.12 14.13 3.04
C LEU A 118 7.29 14.84 2.35
N GLU A 119 8.52 14.68 2.85
CA GLU A 119 9.75 15.21 2.26
C GLU A 119 9.99 14.57 0.89
N PHE A 120 10.09 13.23 0.85
CA PHE A 120 10.35 12.50 -0.39
C PHE A 120 9.20 12.64 -1.38
N GLY A 121 7.94 12.50 -0.94
CA GLY A 121 6.77 12.65 -1.81
C GLY A 121 6.61 14.05 -2.41
N SER A 122 7.30 15.06 -1.88
CA SER A 122 7.35 16.42 -2.45
C SER A 122 8.60 16.66 -3.32
N HIS A 123 9.57 15.74 -3.34
CA HIS A 123 10.86 15.92 -3.99
C HIS A 123 10.79 15.77 -5.51
N SER A 124 10.16 14.71 -6.00
CA SER A 124 9.97 14.47 -7.43
C SER A 124 8.68 13.69 -7.72
N PRO A 125 8.15 13.72 -8.95
CA PRO A 125 6.98 12.93 -9.33
C PRO A 125 7.20 11.42 -9.18
N GLN A 126 8.43 10.93 -9.39
CA GLN A 126 8.79 9.53 -9.20
C GLN A 126 8.71 9.15 -7.71
N TRP A 127 9.26 9.98 -6.82
CA TRP A 127 9.12 9.78 -5.38
C TRP A 127 7.67 9.86 -4.95
N ARG A 128 6.90 10.80 -5.48
CA ARG A 128 5.47 10.91 -5.20
C ARG A 128 4.74 9.61 -5.56
N ALA A 129 5.02 9.04 -6.73
CA ALA A 129 4.40 7.79 -7.16
C ALA A 129 4.70 6.63 -6.22
N LEU A 130 5.98 6.44 -5.88
CA LEU A 130 6.42 5.42 -4.94
C LEU A 130 5.77 5.58 -3.56
N ILE A 131 5.81 6.79 -3.01
CA ILE A 131 5.27 7.10 -1.69
C ILE A 131 3.75 6.89 -1.65
N VAL A 132 3.04 7.30 -2.69
CA VAL A 132 1.59 7.12 -2.79
C VAL A 132 1.25 5.63 -2.87
N SER A 133 1.98 4.83 -3.64
CA SER A 133 1.80 3.37 -3.68
C SER A 133 1.96 2.77 -2.28
N MET A 134 3.09 3.05 -1.61
CA MET A 134 3.36 2.53 -0.26
C MET A 134 2.26 2.93 0.76
N LEU A 135 1.74 4.15 0.65
CA LEU A 135 0.69 4.64 1.54
C LEU A 135 -0.69 4.07 1.20
N ALA A 136 -1.00 3.88 -0.08
CA ALA A 136 -2.24 3.25 -0.53
C ALA A 136 -2.29 1.79 -0.08
N ASP A 137 -1.21 1.03 -0.31
CA ASP A 137 -1.07 -0.36 0.14
C ASP A 137 -1.20 -0.45 1.67
N ASN A 138 -0.65 0.51 2.41
CA ASN A 138 -0.81 0.57 3.86
C ASN A 138 -2.26 0.87 4.29
N VAL A 139 -2.99 1.69 3.55
CA VAL A 139 -4.41 1.94 3.84
C VAL A 139 -5.28 0.72 3.55
N GLU A 140 -4.98 -0.02 2.49
CA GLU A 140 -5.72 -1.21 2.07
C GLU A 140 -5.43 -2.41 2.98
N THR A 141 -4.15 -2.74 3.17
CA THR A 141 -3.72 -3.92 3.94
C THR A 141 -3.62 -3.68 5.43
N GLY A 142 -3.55 -2.43 5.87
CA GLY A 142 -3.22 -2.06 7.25
C GLY A 142 -1.76 -2.34 7.64
N SER A 143 -0.94 -2.81 6.69
CA SER A 143 0.47 -3.14 6.90
C SER A 143 1.36 -2.04 6.35
N GLY A 144 2.23 -1.49 7.20
CA GLY A 144 3.18 -0.48 6.78
C GLY A 144 3.91 0.20 7.93
N HIS A 145 4.63 1.26 7.60
CA HIS A 145 5.41 2.03 8.57
C HIS A 145 4.56 2.96 9.45
N LEU A 146 3.33 3.25 9.02
CA LEU A 146 2.38 4.14 9.68
C LEU A 146 1.08 3.39 9.99
N THR A 147 0.34 3.81 11.00
CA THR A 147 -1.07 3.42 11.15
C THR A 147 -1.91 3.90 9.96
N VAL A 148 -3.00 3.19 9.67
CA VAL A 148 -3.93 3.53 8.58
C VAL A 148 -4.38 4.98 8.63
N ASN A 149 -4.76 5.49 9.81
CA ASN A 149 -5.20 6.89 9.94
C ASN A 149 -4.09 7.89 9.59
N ARG A 150 -2.85 7.57 9.94
CA ARG A 150 -1.69 8.40 9.64
C ARG A 150 -1.30 8.32 8.16
N ALA A 151 -1.45 7.16 7.53
CA ALA A 151 -1.29 6.99 6.09
C ALA A 151 -2.33 7.79 5.29
N LYS A 152 -3.61 7.72 5.67
CA LYS A 152 -4.68 8.56 5.11
C LYS A 152 -4.37 10.05 5.24
N GLN A 153 -3.85 10.47 6.40
CA GLN A 153 -3.42 11.85 6.61
C GLN A 153 -2.27 12.23 5.68
N ALA A 154 -1.26 11.36 5.52
CA ALA A 154 -0.13 11.59 4.63
C ALA A 154 -0.59 11.78 3.18
N LEU A 155 -1.45 10.91 2.67
CA LEU A 155 -2.03 11.00 1.32
C LEU A 155 -2.77 12.32 1.12
N LYS A 156 -3.60 12.72 2.09
CA LYS A 156 -4.32 14.01 2.05
C LYS A 156 -3.37 15.20 1.99
N GLU A 157 -2.31 15.20 2.80
CA GLU A 157 -1.34 16.30 2.82
C GLU A 157 -0.48 16.35 1.55
N LEU A 158 -0.08 15.20 1.00
CA LEU A 158 0.59 15.13 -0.30
C LEU A 158 -0.31 15.66 -1.42
N ALA A 159 -1.58 15.26 -1.45
CA ALA A 159 -2.55 15.71 -2.44
C ALA A 159 -2.71 17.23 -2.43
N LYS A 160 -2.82 17.82 -1.24
CA LYS A 160 -2.88 19.29 -1.07
C LYS A 160 -1.61 19.99 -1.54
N ARG A 161 -0.42 19.44 -1.22
CA ARG A 161 0.88 20.03 -1.60
C ARG A 161 1.11 20.01 -3.11
N ALA A 162 0.73 18.93 -3.78
CA ALA A 162 0.81 18.83 -5.24
C ALA A 162 -0.21 19.75 -5.92
N GLY A 163 -1.46 19.73 -5.42
CA GLY A 163 -2.57 20.50 -5.97
C GLY A 163 -3.18 19.89 -7.23
N ALA A 164 -4.44 20.23 -7.50
CA ALA A 164 -5.22 19.63 -8.58
C ALA A 164 -4.59 19.80 -9.98
N LYS A 165 -3.98 20.96 -10.25
CA LYS A 165 -3.39 21.26 -11.57
C LYS A 165 -2.20 20.35 -11.86
N MET A 166 -1.26 20.24 -10.93
CA MET A 166 -0.08 19.39 -11.08
C MET A 166 -0.47 17.92 -11.23
N LEU A 167 -1.44 17.46 -10.45
CA LEU A 167 -1.93 16.08 -10.54
C LEU A 167 -2.64 15.80 -11.87
N ALA A 168 -3.39 16.77 -12.41
CA ALA A 168 -3.98 16.66 -13.74
C ALA A 168 -2.91 16.56 -14.84
N ASP A 169 -1.78 17.24 -14.68
CA ASP A 169 -0.65 17.09 -15.60
C ASP A 169 0.04 15.72 -15.43
N GLU A 170 0.17 15.22 -14.20
CA GLU A 170 0.72 13.88 -13.92
C GLU A 170 -0.15 12.73 -14.45
N LEU A 171 -1.47 12.92 -14.62
CA LEU A 171 -2.35 11.96 -15.32
C LEU A 171 -1.96 11.73 -16.79
N ARG A 172 -1.21 12.64 -17.41
CA ARG A 172 -0.72 12.50 -18.79
C ARG A 172 0.72 11.98 -18.85
N ALA A 173 1.30 11.58 -17.72
CA ALA A 173 2.64 11.04 -17.68
C ALA A 173 2.71 9.69 -18.42
N GLU A 174 3.85 9.40 -19.05
CA GLU A 174 4.08 8.12 -19.74
C GLU A 174 4.12 6.92 -18.78
N SER A 175 4.56 7.16 -17.53
CA SER A 175 4.66 6.12 -16.50
C SER A 175 3.29 5.80 -15.88
N ASN A 176 2.90 4.52 -15.95
CA ASN A 176 1.67 4.01 -15.36
C ASN A 176 1.62 4.26 -13.83
N GLU A 177 2.75 4.07 -13.13
CA GLU A 177 2.83 4.29 -11.68
C GLU A 177 2.53 5.75 -11.32
N ARG A 178 3.02 6.69 -12.13
CA ARG A 178 2.75 8.13 -11.93
C ARG A 178 1.28 8.46 -12.19
N ARG A 179 0.67 7.87 -13.23
CA ARG A 179 -0.76 8.06 -13.51
C ARG A 179 -1.62 7.52 -12.37
N LEU A 180 -1.35 6.29 -11.90
CA LEU A 180 -2.07 5.69 -10.77
C LEU A 180 -1.94 6.54 -9.51
N ALA A 181 -0.73 6.99 -9.17
CA ALA A 181 -0.53 7.86 -8.02
C ALA A 181 -1.31 9.18 -8.14
N ALA A 182 -1.36 9.78 -9.32
CA ALA A 182 -2.15 10.97 -9.58
C ALA A 182 -3.65 10.70 -9.41
N ILE A 183 -4.18 9.56 -9.88
CA ILE A 183 -5.58 9.15 -9.69
C ILE A 183 -5.90 9.04 -8.19
N THR A 184 -5.08 8.28 -7.45
CA THR A 184 -5.27 8.08 -6.00
C THR A 184 -5.23 9.41 -5.26
N MET A 185 -4.24 10.27 -5.55
CA MET A 185 -4.12 11.58 -4.91
C MET A 185 -5.26 12.52 -5.24
N LEU A 186 -5.76 12.52 -6.49
CA LEU A 186 -6.96 13.26 -6.86
C LEU A 186 -8.16 12.77 -6.06
N GLY A 187 -8.29 11.47 -5.81
CA GLY A 187 -9.27 10.91 -4.87
C GLY A 187 -9.17 11.52 -3.48
N TRP A 188 -7.97 11.55 -2.90
CA TRP A 188 -7.70 12.10 -1.56
C TRP A 188 -7.85 13.62 -1.45
N LEU A 189 -7.73 14.35 -2.57
CA LEU A 189 -7.98 15.78 -2.62
C LEU A 189 -9.46 16.13 -2.37
N LYS A 190 -10.39 15.24 -2.77
CA LYS A 190 -11.85 15.37 -2.63
C LYS A 190 -12.42 16.70 -3.14
N HIS A 191 -11.80 17.26 -4.17
CA HIS A 191 -12.15 18.56 -4.72
C HIS A 191 -12.85 18.39 -6.08
N GLU A 192 -13.91 19.14 -6.37
CA GLU A 192 -14.72 18.98 -7.59
C GLU A 192 -13.93 19.15 -8.88
N ARG A 193 -12.96 20.08 -8.88
CA ARG A 193 -11.99 20.26 -9.98
C ARG A 193 -11.16 19.01 -10.34
N ALA A 194 -11.16 17.96 -9.51
CA ALA A 194 -10.50 16.69 -9.83
C ALA A 194 -11.36 15.78 -10.72
N ILE A 195 -12.68 15.98 -10.77
CA ILE A 195 -13.60 15.10 -11.51
C ILE A 195 -13.32 15.18 -13.01
N GLU A 196 -13.18 16.38 -13.57
CA GLU A 196 -12.96 16.56 -15.00
C GLU A 196 -11.64 15.95 -15.50
N PRO A 197 -10.47 16.16 -14.84
CA PRO A 197 -9.23 15.45 -15.19
C PRO A 197 -9.36 13.93 -15.12
N LEU A 198 -10.04 13.38 -14.11
CA LEU A 198 -10.25 11.93 -13.96
C LEU A 198 -11.10 11.36 -15.09
N VAL A 199 -12.20 12.02 -15.43
CA VAL A 199 -13.07 11.60 -16.55
C VAL A 199 -12.32 11.69 -17.88
N ALA A 200 -11.56 12.76 -18.11
CA ALA A 200 -10.76 12.89 -19.34
C ALA A 200 -9.65 11.81 -19.44
N ALA A 201 -9.06 11.42 -18.30
CA ALA A 201 -8.05 10.35 -18.26
C ALA A 201 -8.67 8.97 -18.51
N TYR A 202 -9.93 8.74 -18.14
CA TYR A 202 -10.61 7.46 -18.32
C TYR A 202 -10.63 7.01 -19.79
N ASP A 203 -10.85 7.93 -20.73
CA ASP A 203 -10.94 7.63 -22.17
C ASP A 203 -9.59 7.17 -22.75
N GLN A 204 -8.47 7.61 -22.15
CA GLN A 204 -7.10 7.32 -22.60
C GLN A 204 -6.42 6.22 -21.76
N ALA A 205 -7.08 5.77 -20.69
CA ALA A 205 -6.54 4.85 -19.70
C ALA A 205 -6.58 3.38 -20.15
N GLY A 206 -5.61 2.60 -19.69
CA GLY A 206 -5.67 1.13 -19.73
C GLY A 206 -6.65 0.56 -18.69
N ASP A 207 -6.93 -0.74 -18.74
CA ASP A 207 -7.96 -1.38 -17.91
C ASP A 207 -7.76 -1.16 -16.40
N ARG A 208 -6.52 -1.29 -15.92
CA ARG A 208 -6.17 -1.06 -14.51
C ARG A 208 -6.46 0.39 -14.07
N GLU A 209 -6.13 1.36 -14.93
CA GLU A 209 -6.34 2.77 -14.65
C GLU A 209 -7.82 3.15 -14.70
N LYS A 210 -8.57 2.58 -15.65
CA LYS A 210 -10.03 2.75 -15.72
C LYS A 210 -10.72 2.29 -14.45
N GLU A 211 -10.32 1.13 -13.92
CA GLU A 211 -10.89 0.61 -12.67
C GLU A 211 -10.55 1.50 -11.48
N GLU A 212 -9.31 1.97 -11.37
CA GLU A 212 -8.90 2.88 -10.30
C GLU A 212 -9.65 4.23 -10.38
N ILE A 213 -9.85 4.77 -11.59
CA ILE A 213 -10.64 5.97 -11.82
C ILE A 213 -12.09 5.74 -11.42
N ARG A 214 -12.69 4.62 -11.82
CA ARG A 214 -14.07 4.26 -11.43
C ARG A 214 -14.21 4.22 -9.91
N ASN A 215 -13.35 3.46 -9.24
CA ASN A 215 -13.36 3.33 -7.78
C ASN A 215 -13.16 4.68 -7.08
N THR A 216 -12.25 5.50 -7.60
CA THR A 216 -12.02 6.86 -7.08
C THR A 216 -13.27 7.74 -7.22
N LEU A 217 -13.90 7.73 -8.39
CA LEU A 217 -15.12 8.51 -8.65
C LEU A 217 -16.28 8.04 -7.77
N GLU A 218 -16.45 6.73 -7.61
CA GLU A 218 -17.50 6.16 -6.76
C GLU A 218 -17.26 6.44 -5.26
N THR A 219 -16.07 6.15 -4.76
CA THR A 219 -15.75 6.25 -3.33
C THR A 219 -15.64 7.69 -2.84
N HIS A 220 -15.11 8.59 -3.68
CA HIS A 220 -14.81 9.96 -3.25
C HIS A 220 -15.72 11.02 -3.85
N TYR A 221 -16.34 10.76 -5.00
CA TYR A 221 -17.06 11.78 -5.77
C TYR A 221 -18.53 11.45 -6.04
N ARG A 222 -19.05 10.25 -5.71
CA ARG A 222 -20.43 9.82 -6.00
C ARG A 222 -21.50 10.88 -5.73
N PRO A 223 -21.53 11.58 -4.58
CA PRO A 223 -22.56 12.60 -4.33
C PRO A 223 -22.50 13.80 -5.30
N LYS A 224 -21.33 14.04 -5.90
CA LYS A 224 -21.03 15.18 -6.76
C LYS A 224 -21.11 14.84 -8.25
N LEU A 225 -21.04 13.56 -8.61
CA LEU A 225 -21.10 13.10 -10.00
C LEU A 225 -22.41 13.53 -10.66
N ALA A 226 -23.55 13.33 -10.02
CA ALA A 226 -24.86 13.70 -10.56
C ALA A 226 -24.93 15.19 -10.95
N TYR A 227 -24.37 16.08 -10.12
CA TYR A 227 -24.30 17.51 -10.44
C TYR A 227 -23.35 17.77 -11.61
N HIS A 228 -22.16 17.19 -11.57
CA HIS A 228 -21.13 17.41 -12.59
C HIS A 228 -21.55 16.92 -13.98
N PHE A 229 -22.19 15.75 -14.09
CA PHE A 229 -22.65 15.22 -15.37
C PHE A 229 -23.92 15.89 -15.88
N ARG A 230 -24.81 16.35 -14.99
CA ARG A 230 -25.97 17.16 -15.39
C ARG A 230 -25.55 18.47 -16.07
N TRP A 231 -24.47 19.09 -15.61
CA TRP A 231 -23.87 20.25 -16.29
C TRP A 231 -23.18 19.88 -17.62
N ARG A 232 -22.59 18.68 -17.72
CA ARG A 232 -21.90 18.22 -18.93
C ARG A 232 -22.83 17.78 -20.07
N HIS A 233 -24.09 17.42 -19.80
CA HIS A 233 -25.08 17.11 -20.85
C HIS A 233 -25.46 18.31 -21.75
N GLN A 234 -24.89 19.50 -21.52
CA GLN A 234 -24.91 20.61 -22.48
C GLN A 234 -23.71 20.61 -23.45
N ALA A 235 -22.76 19.68 -23.31
CA ALA A 235 -21.59 19.49 -24.17
C ALA A 235 -21.63 18.11 -24.88
N PRO A 236 -21.09 17.98 -26.11
CA PRO A 236 -21.31 16.80 -26.94
C PRO A 236 -20.65 15.52 -26.39
N ALA A 237 -21.31 14.41 -26.70
CA ALA A 237 -21.19 13.11 -26.09
C ALA A 237 -19.92 12.32 -26.45
N THR A 238 -19.17 11.93 -25.41
CA THR A 238 -18.27 10.76 -25.36
C THR A 238 -18.12 10.39 -23.88
N ILE A 239 -19.15 9.80 -23.28
CA ILE A 239 -19.01 9.15 -21.97
C ILE A 239 -19.40 7.70 -22.20
N ASP A 240 -18.43 6.80 -21.97
CA ASP A 240 -18.62 5.35 -22.04
C ASP A 240 -19.81 4.92 -21.16
N CYS A 241 -20.60 3.95 -21.63
CA CYS A 241 -21.76 3.39 -20.91
C CYS A 241 -21.40 2.96 -19.48
N ALA A 242 -20.14 2.54 -19.27
CA ALA A 242 -19.60 2.17 -17.97
C ALA A 242 -19.56 3.31 -16.93
N LEU A 243 -19.37 4.55 -17.36
CA LEU A 243 -19.40 5.75 -16.51
C LEU A 243 -20.84 6.26 -16.29
N LEU A 244 -21.72 6.05 -17.28
CA LEU A 244 -23.15 6.32 -17.15
C LEU A 244 -23.81 5.38 -16.13
N ALA A 245 -23.37 4.13 -16.03
CA ALA A 245 -23.83 3.19 -15.01
C ALA A 245 -23.57 3.68 -13.56
N LEU A 246 -22.56 4.53 -13.33
CA LEU A 246 -22.32 5.15 -12.01
C LEU A 246 -23.36 6.22 -11.63
N LEU A 247 -24.16 6.70 -12.59
CA LEU A 247 -25.19 7.71 -12.40
C LEU A 247 -26.58 7.12 -12.20
N GLU A 248 -26.78 5.84 -12.52
CA GLU A 248 -28.07 5.19 -12.30
C GLU A 248 -28.29 4.97 -10.80
N PRO A 249 -29.45 5.38 -10.24
CA PRO A 249 -29.78 5.05 -8.87
C PRO A 249 -29.95 3.53 -8.75
N ALA A 250 -29.26 2.93 -7.77
CA ALA A 250 -29.44 1.54 -7.38
C ALA A 250 -30.83 1.29 -6.76
#